data_AF-A0A497LF09-F1
#
_entry.id   AF-A0A497LF09-F1
#
_cell.length_a   1.000
_cell.length_b   1.000
_cell.length_c   1.000
_cell.angle_alpha   90.00
_cell.angle_beta   90.00
_cell.angle_gamma   90.00
#
_symmetry.space_group_name_H-M   'P 1'
#
loop_
_entity.id
_entity.type
_entity.pdbx_description
1 polymer ?
#
loop_
_entity_poly.entity_id
_entity_poly.type
_entity_poly.pdbx_seq_one_letter_code
_entity_poly.pdbx_strand_id
1 'polypeptide(L)'
;MGLTLAEKILSEALGRKVEAGDLVITSVDLVMAHDGTAPLAIKSFREMGGEQVKHPEKVVFVIDHIAPSASEDVSKLHKLMREFASEQDIRNFYDVGEGVCHQILAEKHVEPGMIVVGGDSHTCTHGALGAFATGVGSTEVAAVLKTGKIWFKVPETLKVTVEGELPPMVTPKDLSLHIVGTVRADGATYKAVEYTGETVKRMSVEGRLTLSNMAVEMGGKTGLIEPDEATLQYLESKGRGAGKPLKSDGDAEYSDVMSFDASKLEPQVAVPPTVDNVKPVSEVEGLEVNQVFLGSCTNARVEDLRLAARLLKGRKIHSDVRMLVVPASRSVYLQALREGLVEVFLEAGCIMCNPGCGVCVGGHQGVPAPGEVVLSTSNRNFVGRMGCAEAEIYLASPATAAVSALTGKITDPTGWRETR
;
A
#
# COMPACT_ATOMS: atom_id res chain seq x y z
N MET A 1 -0.63 30.86 -13.51
CA MET A 1 -1.14 29.51 -13.24
C MET A 1 -0.09 28.79 -12.45
N GLY A 2 -0.39 28.67 -11.16
CA GLY A 2 0.35 27.82 -10.24
C GLY A 2 0.29 26.36 -10.67
N LEU A 3 1.22 25.57 -10.16
CA LEU A 3 1.37 24.15 -10.45
C LEU A 3 0.80 23.29 -9.31
N THR A 4 0.15 22.19 -9.67
CA THR A 4 -0.21 21.12 -8.74
C THR A 4 1.05 20.40 -8.23
N LEU A 5 0.93 19.57 -7.20
CA LEU A 5 2.08 18.88 -6.61
C LEU A 5 2.75 17.95 -7.64
N ALA A 6 1.96 17.25 -8.45
CA ALA A 6 2.47 16.39 -9.53
C ALA A 6 3.30 17.18 -10.55
N GLU A 7 2.76 18.30 -11.03
CA GLU A 7 3.43 19.16 -12.00
C GLU A 7 4.69 19.80 -11.43
N LYS A 8 4.68 20.19 -10.15
CA LYS A 8 5.87 20.74 -9.47
C LYS A 8 6.99 19.72 -9.34
N ILE A 9 6.68 18.51 -8.88
CA ILE A 9 7.68 17.45 -8.73
C ILE A 9 8.30 17.13 -10.10
N LEU A 10 7.47 16.97 -11.13
CA LEU A 10 7.96 16.70 -12.49
C LEU A 10 8.72 17.88 -13.09
N SER A 11 8.29 19.13 -12.84
CA SER A 11 8.98 20.33 -13.30
C SER A 11 10.37 20.48 -12.67
N GLU A 12 10.46 20.24 -11.36
CA GLU A 12 11.72 20.26 -10.61
C GLU A 12 12.68 19.16 -11.11
N ALA A 13 12.17 17.95 -11.36
CA ALA A 13 12.97 16.84 -11.89
C ALA A 13 13.53 17.13 -13.29
N LEU A 14 12.79 17.90 -14.11
CA LEU A 14 13.17 18.25 -15.48
C LEU A 14 13.94 19.58 -15.60
N GLY A 15 13.97 20.40 -14.54
CA GLY A 15 14.56 21.74 -14.56
C GLY A 15 13.80 22.75 -15.45
N ARG A 16 12.54 22.47 -15.78
CA ARG A 16 11.66 23.36 -16.57
C ARG A 16 10.20 23.13 -16.18
N LYS A 17 9.37 24.14 -16.38
CA LYS A 17 7.92 24.01 -16.18
C LYS A 17 7.33 22.95 -17.14
N VAL A 18 6.46 22.11 -16.60
CA VAL A 18 5.58 21.18 -17.33
C VAL A 18 4.16 21.25 -16.76
N GLU A 19 3.18 20.97 -17.60
CA GLU A 19 1.76 21.04 -17.26
C GLU A 19 1.04 19.76 -17.70
N ALA A 20 -0.14 19.50 -17.12
CA ALA A 20 -0.96 18.36 -17.47
C ALA A 20 -1.11 18.18 -18.99
N GLY A 21 -0.90 16.95 -19.48
CA GLY A 21 -0.93 16.62 -20.90
C GLY A 21 0.44 16.58 -21.59
N ASP A 22 1.45 17.25 -21.04
CA ASP A 22 2.82 17.21 -21.60
C ASP A 22 3.38 15.79 -21.63
N LEU A 23 4.09 15.43 -22.71
CA LEU A 23 4.90 14.22 -22.78
C LEU A 23 6.34 14.54 -22.40
N VAL A 24 6.85 13.87 -21.39
CA VAL A 24 8.17 14.14 -20.80
C VAL A 24 8.98 12.86 -20.70
N ILE A 25 10.31 12.98 -20.74
CA ILE A 25 11.26 11.92 -20.40
C ILE A 25 12.06 12.43 -19.21
N THR A 26 11.95 11.75 -18.08
CA THR A 26 12.61 12.15 -16.83
C THR A 26 13.52 11.05 -16.31
N SER A 27 14.51 11.45 -15.51
CA SER A 27 15.34 10.51 -14.76
C SER A 27 14.54 9.92 -13.61
N VAL A 28 14.79 8.65 -13.30
CA VAL A 28 14.19 7.97 -12.16
C VAL A 28 15.14 8.06 -10.96
N ASP A 29 14.60 8.41 -9.80
CA ASP A 29 15.37 8.46 -8.55
C ASP A 29 15.40 7.10 -7.85
N LEU A 30 14.33 6.31 -7.99
CA LEU A 30 14.25 4.95 -7.46
C LEU A 30 13.39 4.06 -8.36
N VAL A 31 13.90 2.87 -8.70
CA VAL A 31 13.14 1.82 -9.36
C VAL A 31 13.04 0.59 -8.47
N MET A 32 11.84 0.07 -8.30
CA MET A 32 11.60 -1.15 -7.51
C MET A 32 10.97 -2.26 -8.35
N ALA A 33 11.37 -3.50 -8.11
CA ALA A 33 10.63 -4.66 -8.57
C ALA A 33 10.65 -5.77 -7.51
N HIS A 34 9.61 -6.59 -7.48
CA HIS A 34 9.47 -7.66 -6.51
C HIS A 34 9.46 -9.03 -7.19
N ASP A 35 9.35 -10.13 -6.44
CA ASP A 35 9.43 -11.50 -6.95
C ASP A 35 8.36 -11.88 -8.00
N GLY A 36 7.28 -11.11 -8.10
CA GLY A 36 6.28 -11.25 -9.15
C GLY A 36 6.66 -10.61 -10.49
N THR A 37 7.50 -9.57 -10.50
CA THR A 37 7.74 -8.74 -11.69
C THR A 37 9.21 -8.54 -12.05
N ALA A 38 10.12 -8.66 -11.09
CA ALA A 38 11.57 -8.59 -11.30
C ALA A 38 12.09 -9.68 -12.25
N PRO A 39 11.68 -10.97 -12.16
CA PRO A 39 12.11 -11.99 -13.13
C PRO A 39 11.78 -11.63 -14.58
N LEU A 40 10.59 -11.07 -14.82
CA LEU A 40 10.17 -10.63 -16.14
C LEU A 40 10.96 -9.39 -16.59
N ALA A 41 11.21 -8.44 -15.68
CA ALA A 41 12.01 -7.26 -16.00
C ALA A 41 13.47 -7.62 -16.32
N ILE A 42 14.07 -8.56 -15.59
CA ILE A 42 15.42 -9.09 -15.84
C ILE A 42 15.48 -9.74 -17.22
N LYS A 43 14.48 -10.56 -17.57
CA LYS A 43 14.38 -11.17 -18.90
C LYS A 43 14.31 -10.10 -20.00
N SER A 44 13.39 -9.15 -19.88
CA SER A 44 13.24 -8.06 -20.86
C SER A 44 14.50 -7.20 -20.96
N PHE A 45 15.18 -6.92 -19.85
CA PHE A 45 16.44 -6.18 -19.84
C PHE A 45 17.51 -6.87 -20.68
N ARG A 46 17.68 -8.20 -20.51
CA ARG A 46 18.62 -9.01 -21.30
C ARG A 46 18.22 -9.07 -22.78
N GLU A 47 16.93 -9.26 -23.08
CA GLU A 47 16.41 -9.29 -24.46
C GLU A 47 16.60 -7.95 -25.19
N MET A 48 16.56 -6.83 -24.45
CA MET A 48 16.90 -5.50 -24.97
C MET A 48 18.41 -5.32 -25.19
N GLY A 49 19.25 -6.32 -24.95
CA GLY A 49 20.72 -6.21 -24.99
C GLY A 49 21.29 -5.40 -23.83
N GLY A 50 20.64 -5.43 -22.66
CA GLY A 50 21.20 -4.89 -21.42
C GLY A 50 22.28 -5.80 -20.87
N GLU A 51 23.50 -5.27 -20.74
CA GLU A 51 24.65 -5.98 -20.14
C GLU A 51 24.91 -5.54 -18.69
N GLN A 52 24.80 -4.23 -18.44
CA GLN A 52 25.03 -3.61 -17.13
C GLN A 52 23.89 -2.65 -16.79
N VAL A 53 23.33 -2.78 -15.59
CA VAL A 53 22.34 -1.85 -15.06
C VAL A 53 22.97 -0.46 -14.93
N LYS A 54 22.25 0.56 -15.42
CA LYS A 54 22.80 1.92 -15.55
C LYS A 54 23.12 2.58 -14.20
N HIS A 55 22.27 2.34 -13.20
CA HIS A 55 22.32 2.94 -11.87
C HIS A 55 21.92 1.90 -10.81
N PRO A 56 22.75 0.90 -10.51
CA PRO A 56 22.41 -0.18 -9.56
C PRO A 56 22.10 0.33 -8.15
N GLU A 57 22.66 1.49 -7.75
CA GLU A 57 22.38 2.17 -6.49
C GLU A 57 20.94 2.67 -6.35
N LYS A 58 20.24 2.86 -7.48
CA LYS A 58 18.84 3.32 -7.55
C LYS A 58 17.84 2.16 -7.72
N VAL A 59 18.32 0.93 -7.81
CA VAL A 59 17.48 -0.26 -7.96
C VAL A 59 17.22 -0.88 -6.60
N VAL A 60 15.96 -1.23 -6.33
CA VAL A 60 15.54 -1.98 -5.14
C VAL A 60 14.82 -3.24 -5.59
N PHE A 61 15.32 -4.40 -5.17
CA PHE A 61 14.63 -5.67 -5.36
C PHE A 61 14.16 -6.23 -4.02
N VAL A 62 12.94 -6.74 -3.99
CA VAL A 62 12.32 -7.25 -2.76
C VAL A 62 11.68 -8.60 -3.01
N ILE A 63 11.88 -9.57 -2.12
CA ILE A 63 11.14 -10.83 -2.12
C ILE A 63 10.10 -10.81 -1.00
N ASP A 64 8.84 -10.56 -1.35
CA ASP A 64 7.75 -10.37 -0.39
C ASP A 64 6.41 -11.01 -0.79
N HIS A 65 6.18 -11.32 -2.08
CA HIS A 65 4.88 -11.81 -2.54
C HIS A 65 4.65 -13.27 -2.19
N ILE A 66 5.61 -14.14 -2.47
CA ILE A 66 5.54 -15.56 -2.12
C ILE A 66 6.76 -15.90 -1.26
N ALA A 67 6.79 -15.35 -0.04
CA ALA A 67 7.96 -15.35 0.83
C ALA A 67 7.65 -15.98 2.21
N PRO A 68 8.30 -17.10 2.61
CA PRO A 68 9.16 -17.97 1.81
C PRO A 68 8.48 -18.57 0.57
N SER A 69 9.28 -19.10 -0.36
CA SER A 69 8.79 -19.73 -1.59
C SER A 69 7.87 -20.93 -1.29
N ALA A 70 6.67 -20.94 -1.89
CA ALA A 70 5.71 -22.03 -1.73
C ALA A 70 5.94 -23.24 -2.67
N SER A 71 6.84 -23.10 -3.66
CA SER A 71 7.14 -24.16 -4.63
C SER A 71 8.58 -24.06 -5.17
N GLU A 72 9.01 -25.12 -5.87
CA GLU A 72 10.31 -25.14 -6.56
C GLU A 72 10.41 -24.04 -7.62
N ASP A 73 9.34 -23.79 -8.38
CA ASP A 73 9.35 -22.77 -9.43
C ASP A 73 9.50 -21.36 -8.86
N VAL A 74 8.83 -21.06 -7.74
CA VAL A 74 9.04 -19.79 -7.02
C VAL A 74 10.48 -19.70 -6.50
N SER A 75 11.05 -20.81 -6.02
CA SER A 75 12.45 -20.85 -5.58
C SER A 75 13.43 -20.51 -6.71
N LYS A 76 13.15 -20.95 -7.95
CA LYS A 76 13.95 -20.59 -9.14
C LYS A 76 13.87 -19.09 -9.45
N LEU A 77 12.69 -18.48 -9.31
CA LEU A 77 12.52 -17.03 -9.50
C LEU A 77 13.31 -16.23 -8.45
N HIS A 78 13.22 -16.63 -7.19
CA HIS A 78 13.99 -16.00 -6.11
C HIS A 78 15.50 -16.16 -6.31
N LYS A 79 15.95 -17.34 -6.74
CA LYS A 79 17.35 -17.59 -7.09
C LYS A 79 17.82 -16.67 -8.22
N LEU A 80 17.04 -16.57 -9.31
CA LEU A 80 17.34 -15.68 -10.44
C LEU A 80 17.53 -14.23 -9.97
N MET A 81 16.67 -13.73 -9.08
CA MET A 81 16.79 -12.36 -8.56
C MET A 81 18.07 -12.17 -7.73
N ARG A 82 18.41 -13.11 -6.84
CA ARG A 82 19.65 -13.06 -6.05
C ARG A 82 20.89 -13.05 -6.94
N GLU A 83 20.92 -13.93 -7.93
CA GLU A 83 22.03 -14.04 -8.88
C GLU A 83 22.18 -12.76 -9.70
N PHE A 84 21.08 -12.22 -10.24
CA PHE A 84 21.12 -10.97 -11.01
C PHE A 84 21.52 -9.77 -10.14
N ALA A 85 21.02 -9.67 -8.91
CA ALA A 85 21.42 -8.60 -7.99
C ALA A 85 22.92 -8.65 -7.70
N SER A 86 23.48 -9.85 -7.48
CA SER A 86 24.92 -10.03 -7.29
C SER A 86 25.71 -9.74 -8.57
N GLU A 87 25.22 -10.15 -9.74
CA GLU A 87 25.86 -9.94 -11.04
C GLU A 87 26.00 -8.45 -11.39
N GLN A 88 25.02 -7.63 -10.96
CA GLN A 88 24.86 -6.23 -11.36
C GLN A 88 25.22 -5.24 -10.23
N ASP A 89 25.82 -5.71 -9.12
CA ASP A 89 26.13 -4.94 -7.89
C ASP A 89 24.92 -4.16 -7.32
N ILE A 90 23.72 -4.75 -7.38
CA ILE A 90 22.50 -4.18 -6.78
C ILE A 90 22.52 -4.48 -5.29
N ARG A 91 22.90 -3.48 -4.49
CA ARG A 91 23.02 -3.62 -3.03
C ARG A 91 21.71 -3.51 -2.27
N ASN A 92 20.71 -2.84 -2.83
CA ASN A 92 19.39 -2.74 -2.20
C ASN A 92 18.52 -3.97 -2.55
N PHE A 93 19.03 -5.15 -2.21
CA PHE A 93 18.30 -6.40 -2.32
C PHE A 93 17.77 -6.81 -0.95
N TYR A 94 16.45 -6.95 -0.83
CA TYR A 94 15.76 -7.34 0.39
C TYR A 94 15.19 -8.74 0.24
N ASP A 95 15.78 -9.68 0.97
CA ASP A 95 15.39 -11.10 0.92
C ASP A 95 14.12 -11.38 1.75
N VAL A 96 13.67 -12.63 1.69
CA VAL A 96 12.54 -13.18 2.43
C VAL A 96 12.56 -12.75 3.90
N GLY A 97 11.42 -12.24 4.37
CA GLY A 97 11.22 -11.84 5.76
C GLY A 97 11.77 -10.45 6.10
N GLU A 98 12.16 -9.64 5.12
CA GLU A 98 12.40 -8.21 5.31
C GLU A 98 11.09 -7.43 5.43
N GLY A 99 10.11 -7.69 4.56
CA GLY A 99 8.81 -7.00 4.57
C GLY A 99 8.23 -6.75 3.19
N VAL A 100 7.02 -6.20 3.18
CA VAL A 100 6.33 -5.76 1.96
C VAL A 100 7.16 -4.69 1.26
N CYS A 101 7.31 -4.78 -0.06
CA CYS A 101 8.11 -3.89 -0.88
C CYS A 101 7.82 -2.41 -0.61
N HIS A 102 6.55 -2.00 -0.61
CA HIS A 102 6.18 -0.61 -0.33
C HIS A 102 6.46 -0.18 1.12
N GLN A 103 6.38 -1.10 2.07
CA GLN A 103 6.76 -0.79 3.45
C GLN A 103 8.28 -0.57 3.55
N ILE A 104 9.07 -1.43 2.92
CA ILE A 104 10.54 -1.29 2.86
C ILE A 104 10.95 0.03 2.20
N LEU A 105 10.32 0.38 1.08
CA LEU A 105 10.61 1.63 0.38
C LEU A 105 10.26 2.86 1.22
N ALA A 106 9.12 2.86 1.91
CA ALA A 106 8.73 3.95 2.80
C ALA A 106 9.67 4.06 4.00
N GLU A 107 10.11 2.94 4.57
CA GLU A 107 11.03 2.92 5.72
C GLU A 107 12.45 3.33 5.34
N LYS A 108 12.94 2.99 4.14
CA LYS A 108 14.38 3.02 3.83
C LYS A 108 14.80 3.88 2.63
N HIS A 109 13.91 4.25 1.70
CA HIS A 109 14.32 4.78 0.40
C HIS A 109 13.62 6.05 -0.12
N VAL A 110 12.31 6.17 0.03
CA VAL A 110 11.54 7.26 -0.61
C VAL A 110 11.60 8.56 0.19
N GLU A 111 11.99 9.66 -0.44
CA GLU A 111 12.02 11.02 0.11
C GLU A 111 11.10 11.96 -0.69
N PRO A 112 10.66 13.08 -0.10
CA PRO A 112 9.92 14.11 -0.81
C PRO A 112 10.61 14.58 -2.09
N GLY A 113 9.81 14.76 -3.14
CA GLY A 113 10.26 15.26 -4.45
C GLY A 113 10.91 14.22 -5.36
N MET A 114 11.04 12.96 -4.94
CA MET A 114 11.57 11.90 -5.80
C MET A 114 10.60 11.49 -6.91
N ILE A 115 11.16 11.03 -8.04
CA ILE A 115 10.46 10.23 -9.05
C ILE A 115 10.69 8.75 -8.77
N VAL A 116 9.63 8.05 -8.35
CA VAL A 116 9.67 6.63 -7.99
C VAL A 116 8.83 5.82 -8.99
N VAL A 117 9.41 4.76 -9.53
CA VAL A 117 8.67 3.80 -10.37
C VAL A 117 8.83 2.40 -9.82
N GLY A 118 7.77 1.61 -9.92
CA GLY A 118 7.79 0.24 -9.43
C GLY A 118 7.10 -0.70 -10.38
N GLY A 119 7.63 -1.92 -10.50
CA GLY A 119 6.94 -3.05 -11.13
C GLY A 119 5.75 -3.55 -10.32
N ASP A 120 5.05 -2.69 -9.59
CA ASP A 120 3.86 -2.98 -8.80
C ASP A 120 2.86 -1.84 -8.93
N SER A 121 1.57 -2.16 -9.05
CA SER A 121 0.50 -1.16 -9.23
C SER A 121 0.36 -0.18 -8.07
N HIS A 122 0.67 -0.61 -6.84
CA HIS A 122 0.50 0.15 -5.61
C HIS A 122 1.73 0.98 -5.25
N THR A 123 2.67 1.16 -6.18
CA THR A 123 3.78 2.13 -6.03
C THR A 123 3.27 3.55 -5.73
N CYS A 124 2.02 3.87 -6.08
CA CYS A 124 1.32 5.10 -5.67
C CYS A 124 1.33 5.36 -4.15
N THR A 125 1.50 4.33 -3.31
CA THR A 125 1.66 4.42 -1.86
C THR A 125 2.66 5.50 -1.44
N HIS A 126 3.76 5.63 -2.18
CA HIS A 126 4.88 6.51 -1.85
C HIS A 126 4.57 8.00 -2.03
N GLY A 127 3.47 8.35 -2.70
CA GLY A 127 3.01 9.73 -2.77
C GLY A 127 2.54 10.30 -1.43
N ALA A 128 2.31 9.45 -0.41
CA ALA A 128 2.09 9.87 0.97
C ALA A 128 3.30 10.61 1.58
N LEU A 129 4.49 10.43 1.00
CA LEU A 129 5.74 11.09 1.38
C LEU A 129 6.06 12.28 0.45
N GLY A 130 5.12 12.69 -0.42
CA GLY A 130 5.31 13.76 -1.41
C GLY A 130 6.28 13.41 -2.53
N ALA A 131 6.40 12.13 -2.89
CA ALA A 131 7.11 11.67 -4.08
C ALA A 131 6.12 11.42 -5.23
N PHE A 132 6.52 11.69 -6.47
CA PHE A 132 5.74 11.27 -7.63
C PHE A 132 6.02 9.78 -7.89
N ALA A 133 5.08 8.91 -7.51
CA ALA A 133 5.31 7.48 -7.46
C ALA A 133 4.25 6.70 -8.24
N THR A 134 4.65 5.84 -9.18
CA THR A 134 3.68 5.16 -10.04
C THR A 134 4.10 3.75 -10.44
N GLY A 135 3.11 2.87 -10.56
CA GLY A 135 3.30 1.53 -11.08
C GLY A 135 3.52 1.54 -12.58
N VAL A 136 4.40 0.66 -13.05
CA VAL A 136 4.75 0.46 -14.46
C VAL A 136 4.93 -1.04 -14.75
N GLY A 137 4.91 -1.43 -16.02
CA GLY A 137 5.11 -2.82 -16.40
C GLY A 137 6.58 -3.26 -16.32
N SER A 138 6.83 -4.56 -16.34
CA SER A 138 8.19 -5.12 -16.33
C SER A 138 9.04 -4.65 -17.52
N THR A 139 8.42 -4.30 -18.66
CA THR A 139 9.11 -3.73 -19.82
C THR A 139 9.63 -2.32 -19.51
N GLU A 140 8.83 -1.46 -18.87
CA GLU A 140 9.27 -0.14 -18.43
C GLU A 140 10.33 -0.24 -17.33
N VAL A 141 10.19 -1.17 -16.39
CA VAL A 141 11.25 -1.44 -15.39
C VAL A 141 12.55 -1.79 -16.10
N ALA A 142 12.53 -2.71 -17.08
CA ALA A 142 13.71 -3.06 -17.86
C ALA A 142 14.33 -1.86 -18.61
N ALA A 143 13.48 -0.99 -19.19
CA ALA A 143 13.94 0.23 -19.83
C ALA A 143 14.62 1.20 -18.83
N VAL A 144 14.09 1.31 -17.62
CA VAL A 144 14.70 2.11 -16.55
C VAL A 144 16.01 1.49 -16.06
N LEU A 145 16.08 0.17 -15.89
CA LEU A 145 17.34 -0.53 -15.56
C LEU A 145 18.43 -0.23 -16.60
N LYS A 146 18.05 -0.18 -17.89
CA LYS A 146 18.97 0.10 -19.00
C LYS A 146 19.35 1.57 -19.16
N THR A 147 18.43 2.49 -18.92
CA THR A 147 18.60 3.90 -19.31
C THR A 147 18.64 4.89 -18.13
N GLY A 148 18.13 4.50 -16.97
CA GLY A 148 17.89 5.38 -15.82
C GLY A 148 16.72 6.34 -16.01
N LYS A 149 15.94 6.21 -17.08
CA LYS A 149 14.91 7.17 -17.49
C LYS A 149 13.59 6.48 -17.83
N ILE A 150 12.52 7.25 -17.76
CA ILE A 150 11.18 6.83 -18.16
C ILE A 150 10.44 7.99 -18.84
N TRP A 151 9.47 7.66 -19.69
CA TRP A 151 8.57 8.64 -20.27
C TRP A 151 7.25 8.69 -19.48
N PHE A 152 6.68 9.89 -19.34
CA PHE A 152 5.38 10.11 -18.73
C PHE A 152 4.54 11.04 -19.60
N LYS A 153 3.22 10.86 -19.54
CA LYS A 153 2.29 11.96 -19.75
C LYS A 153 2.02 12.59 -18.39
N VAL A 154 2.26 13.89 -18.24
CA VAL A 154 1.97 14.62 -17.00
C VAL A 154 0.47 14.50 -16.73
N PRO A 155 0.04 13.97 -15.56
CA PRO A 155 -1.36 13.73 -15.29
C PRO A 155 -2.09 15.04 -14.95
N GLU A 156 -3.39 15.09 -15.25
CA GLU A 156 -4.30 16.02 -14.57
C GLU A 156 -4.42 15.65 -13.09
N THR A 157 -4.91 16.55 -12.25
CA THR A 157 -5.02 16.31 -10.81
C THR A 157 -6.47 16.40 -10.32
N LEU A 158 -6.97 15.32 -9.71
CA LEU A 158 -8.18 15.29 -8.89
C LEU A 158 -7.82 15.70 -7.46
N LYS A 159 -8.37 16.81 -6.97
CA LYS A 159 -8.19 17.25 -5.59
C LYS A 159 -9.24 16.60 -4.69
N VAL A 160 -8.80 15.93 -3.63
CA VAL A 160 -9.67 15.35 -2.60
C VAL A 160 -9.43 16.08 -1.29
N THR A 161 -10.39 16.89 -0.86
CA THR A 161 -10.33 17.64 0.41
C THR A 161 -11.15 16.91 1.48
N VAL A 162 -10.52 16.57 2.61
CA VAL A 162 -11.18 15.85 3.71
C VAL A 162 -11.10 16.69 4.98
N GLU A 163 -12.26 17.07 5.49
CA GLU A 163 -12.41 17.90 6.69
C GLU A 163 -13.10 17.13 7.82
N GLY A 164 -12.93 17.61 9.06
CA GLY A 164 -13.49 16.97 10.25
C GLY A 164 -12.56 15.96 10.91
N GLU A 165 -13.06 15.29 11.96
CA GLU A 165 -12.30 14.31 12.74
C GLU A 165 -12.86 12.90 12.52
N LEU A 166 -12.00 11.91 12.29
CA LEU A 166 -12.44 10.52 12.18
C LEU A 166 -13.05 10.05 13.51
N PRO A 167 -14.26 9.45 13.50
CA PRO A 167 -14.86 8.90 14.70
C PRO A 167 -13.99 7.79 15.32
N PRO A 168 -14.20 7.46 16.61
CA PRO A 168 -13.57 6.30 17.23
C PRO A 168 -13.79 5.03 16.39
N MET A 169 -12.76 4.19 16.29
CA MET A 169 -12.75 2.94 15.48
C MET A 169 -12.85 3.11 13.97
N VAL A 170 -12.95 4.34 13.47
CA VAL A 170 -12.84 4.65 12.05
C VAL A 170 -11.40 5.01 11.74
N THR A 171 -10.85 4.38 10.72
CA THR A 171 -9.43 4.45 10.37
C THR A 171 -9.23 5.08 8.98
N PRO A 172 -8.00 5.44 8.61
CA PRO A 172 -7.67 5.85 7.24
C PRO A 172 -8.10 4.85 6.17
N LYS A 173 -8.22 3.56 6.50
CA LYS A 173 -8.73 2.53 5.59
C LYS A 173 -10.21 2.74 5.28
N ASP A 174 -11.03 3.05 6.28
CA ASP A 174 -12.46 3.30 6.10
C ASP A 174 -12.67 4.54 5.23
N LEU A 175 -11.91 5.61 5.47
CA LEU A 175 -11.94 6.82 4.63
C LEU A 175 -11.51 6.50 3.20
N SER A 176 -10.44 5.72 3.02
CA SER A 176 -9.97 5.34 1.69
C SER A 176 -11.03 4.54 0.92
N LEU A 177 -11.70 3.58 1.57
CA LEU A 177 -12.80 2.83 0.98
C LEU A 177 -13.98 3.74 0.65
N HIS A 178 -14.36 4.66 1.54
CA HIS A 178 -15.45 5.61 1.28
C HIS A 178 -15.18 6.49 0.04
N ILE A 179 -13.95 6.99 -0.08
CA ILE A 179 -13.52 7.77 -1.25
C ILE A 179 -13.57 6.88 -2.51
N VAL A 180 -13.01 5.66 -2.47
CA VAL A 180 -13.02 4.73 -3.61
C VAL A 180 -14.44 4.37 -4.04
N GLY A 181 -15.34 4.09 -3.10
CA GLY A 181 -16.75 3.82 -3.37
C GLY A 181 -17.51 5.02 -3.94
N THR A 182 -17.04 6.24 -3.69
CA THR A 182 -17.64 7.47 -4.24
C THR A 182 -17.09 7.80 -5.63
N VAL A 183 -15.76 7.73 -5.79
CA VAL A 183 -15.06 8.04 -7.05
C VAL A 183 -15.28 6.95 -8.10
N ARG A 184 -15.45 5.69 -7.65
CA ARG A 184 -15.53 4.47 -8.48
C ARG A 184 -14.19 4.10 -9.14
N ALA A 185 -14.13 2.86 -9.65
CA ALA A 185 -12.89 2.24 -10.13
C ALA A 185 -12.19 2.98 -11.28
N ASP A 186 -12.90 3.80 -12.05
CA ASP A 186 -12.40 4.55 -13.20
C ASP A 186 -12.45 6.07 -13.05
N GLY A 187 -12.97 6.59 -11.94
CA GLY A 187 -13.22 8.03 -11.75
C GLY A 187 -11.97 8.91 -11.69
N ALA A 188 -10.81 8.33 -11.38
CA ALA A 188 -9.51 9.01 -11.38
C ALA A 188 -8.54 8.49 -12.46
N THR A 189 -9.06 7.83 -13.51
CA THR A 189 -8.24 7.27 -14.59
C THR A 189 -7.28 8.31 -15.19
N TYR A 190 -5.99 8.00 -15.17
CA TYR A 190 -4.87 8.87 -15.59
C TYR A 190 -4.70 10.19 -14.82
N LYS A 191 -5.43 10.39 -13.71
CA LYS A 191 -5.26 11.56 -12.83
C LYS A 191 -4.33 11.23 -11.68
N ALA A 192 -3.56 12.21 -11.22
CA ALA A 192 -3.00 12.20 -9.87
C ALA A 192 -4.13 12.52 -8.89
N VAL A 193 -4.21 11.80 -7.78
CA VAL A 193 -5.16 12.08 -6.70
C VAL A 193 -4.41 12.83 -5.61
N GLU A 194 -4.71 14.10 -5.39
CA GLU A 194 -4.05 14.93 -4.37
C GLU A 194 -4.97 15.08 -3.14
N TYR A 195 -4.58 14.45 -2.03
CA TYR A 195 -5.36 14.50 -0.78
C TYR A 195 -4.92 15.68 0.09
N THR A 196 -5.89 16.44 0.58
CA THR A 196 -5.68 17.61 1.45
C THR A 196 -6.81 17.73 2.49
N GLY A 197 -6.78 18.81 3.28
CA GLY A 197 -7.76 19.09 4.32
C GLY A 197 -7.28 18.76 5.74
N GLU A 198 -8.03 19.19 6.74
CA GLU A 198 -7.66 19.06 8.16
C GLU A 198 -7.48 17.59 8.58
N THR A 199 -8.36 16.69 8.12
CA THR A 199 -8.29 15.28 8.50
C THR A 199 -6.98 14.65 8.04
N VAL A 200 -6.56 14.91 6.79
CA VAL A 200 -5.31 14.38 6.22
C VAL A 200 -4.09 14.94 6.96
N LYS A 201 -4.11 16.22 7.34
CA LYS A 201 -3.03 16.84 8.13
C LYS A 201 -2.89 16.20 9.52
N ARG A 202 -4.00 15.84 10.17
CA ARG A 202 -4.01 15.17 11.47
C ARG A 202 -3.61 13.69 11.41
N MET A 203 -3.70 13.04 10.25
CA MET A 203 -3.31 11.63 10.09
C MET A 203 -1.81 11.42 10.31
N SER A 204 -1.47 10.26 10.90
CA SER A 204 -0.11 9.73 10.89
C SER A 204 0.34 9.48 9.45
N VAL A 205 1.66 9.45 9.23
CA VAL A 205 2.23 9.07 7.93
C VAL A 205 1.84 7.63 7.55
N GLU A 206 1.71 6.73 8.52
CA GLU A 206 1.23 5.36 8.31
C GLU A 206 -0.22 5.33 7.79
N GLY A 207 -1.08 6.23 8.29
CA GLY A 207 -2.43 6.44 7.78
C GLY A 207 -2.45 7.03 6.38
N ARG A 208 -1.59 7.99 6.09
CA ARG A 208 -1.43 8.60 4.75
C ARG A 208 -0.96 7.60 3.70
N LEU A 209 -0.07 6.68 4.06
CA LEU A 209 0.34 5.55 3.20
C LEU A 209 -0.87 4.72 2.79
N THR A 210 -1.85 4.51 3.70
CA THR A 210 -3.11 3.81 3.38
C THR A 210 -3.91 4.53 2.30
N LEU A 211 -4.08 5.86 2.41
CA LEU A 211 -4.81 6.68 1.42
C LEU A 211 -4.13 6.59 0.05
N SER A 212 -2.84 6.90 0.00
CA SER A 212 -2.07 6.88 -1.25
C SER A 212 -2.00 5.49 -1.89
N ASN A 213 -1.97 4.42 -1.09
CA ASN A 213 -2.01 3.04 -1.58
C ASN A 213 -3.29 2.78 -2.38
N MET A 214 -4.44 3.23 -1.87
CA MET A 214 -5.74 2.97 -2.48
C MET A 214 -6.05 3.83 -3.72
N ALA A 215 -5.20 4.82 -4.05
CA ALA A 215 -5.42 5.70 -5.21
C ALA A 215 -5.59 4.95 -6.54
N VAL A 216 -4.83 3.87 -6.74
CA VAL A 216 -4.90 3.05 -7.96
C VAL A 216 -6.21 2.28 -8.08
N GLU A 217 -6.91 2.01 -6.97
CA GLU A 217 -8.21 1.32 -6.99
C GLU A 217 -9.36 2.22 -7.48
N MET A 218 -9.06 3.49 -7.77
CA MET A 218 -9.95 4.46 -8.44
C MET A 218 -9.47 4.79 -9.86
N GLY A 219 -8.49 4.05 -10.38
CA GLY A 219 -7.82 4.34 -11.66
C GLY A 219 -6.73 5.41 -11.56
N GLY A 220 -6.47 5.92 -10.36
CA GLY A 220 -5.49 6.98 -10.11
C GLY A 220 -4.07 6.56 -10.51
N LYS A 221 -3.35 7.47 -11.17
CA LYS A 221 -1.96 7.26 -11.59
C LYS A 221 -1.00 7.24 -10.40
N THR A 222 -1.28 8.06 -9.39
CA THR A 222 -0.56 8.22 -8.12
C THR A 222 -1.48 8.86 -7.08
N GLY A 223 -1.23 8.62 -5.79
CA GLY A 223 -1.91 9.29 -4.67
C GLY A 223 -0.95 10.17 -3.90
N LEU A 224 -1.07 11.49 -4.02
CA LEU A 224 -0.12 12.48 -3.51
C LEU A 224 -0.66 13.18 -2.25
N ILE A 225 0.24 13.39 -1.29
CA ILE A 225 0.00 14.20 -0.10
C ILE A 225 1.20 15.13 0.07
N GLU A 226 0.94 16.41 0.34
CA GLU A 226 2.01 17.38 0.59
C GLU A 226 2.83 16.99 1.83
N PRO A 227 4.17 17.00 1.75
CA PRO A 227 5.03 16.87 2.90
C PRO A 227 4.79 17.99 3.91
N ASP A 228 4.64 17.59 5.16
CA ASP A 228 4.53 18.47 6.32
C ASP A 228 5.45 17.98 7.46
N GLU A 229 5.32 18.60 8.62
CA GLU A 229 6.13 18.29 9.79
C GLU A 229 6.05 16.81 10.20
N ALA A 230 4.87 16.19 10.12
CA ALA A 230 4.71 14.76 10.43
C ALA A 230 5.50 13.88 9.43
N THR A 231 5.54 14.29 8.16
CA THR A 231 6.34 13.62 7.12
C THR A 231 7.83 13.73 7.42
N LEU A 232 8.30 14.92 7.80
CA LEU A 232 9.70 15.17 8.14
C LEU A 232 10.12 14.37 9.39
N GLN A 233 9.30 14.38 10.43
CA GLN A 233 9.55 13.61 11.67
C GLN A 233 9.55 12.10 11.41
N TYR A 234 8.65 11.60 10.55
CA TYR A 234 8.66 10.20 10.14
C TYR A 234 9.99 9.84 9.47
N LEU A 235 10.47 10.63 8.51
CA LEU A 235 11.74 10.39 7.83
C LEU A 235 12.92 10.47 8.80
N GLU A 236 12.95 11.47 9.68
CA GLU A 236 13.98 11.59 10.72
C GLU A 236 14.00 10.37 11.66
N SER A 237 12.82 9.87 12.06
CA SER A 237 12.72 8.66 12.89
C SER A 237 13.27 7.40 12.20
N LYS A 238 13.39 7.42 10.87
CA LYS A 238 14.03 6.37 10.07
C LYS A 238 15.50 6.67 9.76
N GLY A 239 16.04 7.77 10.27
CA GLY A 239 17.41 8.23 10.01
C GLY A 239 17.61 8.80 8.61
N ARG A 240 16.56 9.39 8.02
CA ARG A 240 16.51 9.83 6.61
C ARG A 240 16.36 11.34 6.49
N GLY A 241 16.76 11.88 5.34
CA GLY A 241 16.72 13.31 5.07
C GLY A 241 15.33 13.81 4.68
N ALA A 242 15.15 15.13 4.72
CA ALA A 242 13.90 15.81 4.36
C ALA A 242 13.60 15.81 2.84
N GLY A 243 14.54 15.34 2.00
CA GLY A 243 14.43 15.43 0.55
C GLY A 243 14.16 16.86 0.06
N LYS A 244 13.29 16.98 -0.96
CA LYS A 244 12.77 18.25 -1.47
C LYS A 244 11.26 18.35 -1.15
N PRO A 245 10.86 18.94 -0.02
CA PRO A 245 9.46 19.05 0.36
C PRO A 245 8.75 20.12 -0.50
N LEU A 246 8.19 19.69 -1.63
CA LEU A 246 7.40 20.53 -2.52
C LEU A 246 5.92 20.55 -2.11
N LYS A 247 5.23 21.65 -2.40
CA LYS A 247 3.79 21.86 -2.13
C LYS A 247 3.13 22.48 -3.35
N SER A 248 1.86 22.22 -3.60
CA SER A 248 1.08 22.86 -4.66
C SER A 248 1.09 24.39 -4.52
N ASP A 249 0.96 25.11 -5.63
CA ASP A 249 0.75 26.56 -5.60
C ASP A 249 -0.66 26.91 -5.13
N GLY A 250 -0.82 28.08 -4.49
CA GLY A 250 -2.13 28.52 -4.00
C GLY A 250 -3.16 28.77 -5.10
N ASP A 251 -2.71 29.10 -6.32
CA ASP A 251 -3.51 29.29 -7.53
C ASP A 251 -3.39 28.12 -8.52
N ALA A 252 -3.01 26.92 -8.06
CA ALA A 252 -2.99 25.71 -8.89
C ALA A 252 -4.40 25.31 -9.34
N GLU A 253 -4.52 24.89 -10.61
CA GLU A 253 -5.77 24.42 -11.18
C GLU A 253 -5.87 22.89 -11.10
N TYR A 254 -7.06 22.39 -10.80
CA TYR A 254 -7.35 20.96 -10.65
C TYR A 254 -8.45 20.60 -11.64
N SER A 255 -8.36 19.42 -12.27
CA SER A 255 -9.38 18.98 -13.23
C SER A 255 -10.73 18.78 -12.55
N ASP A 256 -10.70 18.34 -11.29
CA ASP A 256 -11.87 18.13 -10.45
C ASP A 256 -11.51 18.36 -8.98
N VAL A 257 -12.52 18.73 -8.18
CA VAL A 257 -12.40 18.88 -6.73
C VAL A 257 -13.55 18.12 -6.06
N MET A 258 -13.21 17.26 -5.11
CA MET A 258 -14.16 16.54 -4.26
C MET A 258 -13.91 16.84 -2.80
N SER A 259 -14.99 16.98 -2.03
CA SER A 259 -14.94 17.30 -0.60
C SER A 259 -15.67 16.23 0.21
N PHE A 260 -15.04 15.79 1.30
CA PHE A 260 -15.55 14.77 2.21
C PHE A 260 -15.55 15.29 3.65
N ASP A 261 -16.62 14.98 4.39
CA ASP A 261 -16.71 15.19 5.85
C ASP A 261 -16.44 13.87 6.56
N ALA A 262 -15.31 13.78 7.25
CA ALA A 262 -14.90 12.59 7.99
C ALA A 262 -15.74 12.35 9.26
N SER A 263 -16.41 13.38 9.79
CA SER A 263 -17.02 13.37 11.13
C SER A 263 -18.20 12.43 11.30
N LYS A 264 -18.80 12.01 10.18
CA LYS A 264 -19.97 11.11 10.14
C LYS A 264 -19.67 9.79 9.46
N LEU A 265 -18.40 9.52 9.19
CA LEU A 265 -18.00 8.30 8.50
C LEU A 265 -18.21 7.10 9.43
N GLU A 266 -18.99 6.12 8.99
CA GLU A 266 -19.07 4.80 9.64
C GLU A 266 -17.91 3.91 9.16
N PRO A 267 -17.53 2.86 9.89
CA PRO A 267 -16.61 1.85 9.37
C PRO A 267 -17.13 1.30 8.03
N GLN A 268 -16.22 1.09 7.08
CA GLN A 268 -16.57 0.74 5.71
C GLN A 268 -16.10 -0.67 5.36
N VAL A 269 -16.86 -1.32 4.47
CA VAL A 269 -16.51 -2.64 3.92
C VAL A 269 -16.66 -2.61 2.39
N ALA A 270 -15.60 -2.98 1.67
CA ALA A 270 -15.71 -3.27 0.24
C ALA A 270 -16.20 -4.70 0.05
N VAL A 271 -17.33 -4.84 -0.62
CA VAL A 271 -18.03 -6.10 -0.88
C VAL A 271 -17.53 -6.65 -2.23
N PRO A 272 -17.21 -7.96 -2.35
CA PRO A 272 -16.73 -8.53 -3.60
C PRO A 272 -17.74 -8.39 -4.75
N PRO A 273 -17.28 -8.48 -6.01
CA PRO A 273 -15.91 -8.73 -6.43
C PRO A 273 -15.14 -7.46 -6.82
N THR A 274 -15.62 -6.26 -6.47
CA THR A 274 -14.96 -4.99 -6.83
C THR A 274 -14.66 -4.13 -5.61
N VAL A 275 -13.54 -3.39 -5.67
CA VAL A 275 -13.07 -2.58 -4.54
C VAL A 275 -13.97 -1.36 -4.31
N ASP A 276 -14.59 -0.85 -5.38
CA ASP A 276 -15.49 0.30 -5.37
C ASP A 276 -16.95 -0.03 -5.01
N ASN A 277 -17.26 -1.30 -4.74
CA ASN A 277 -18.54 -1.72 -4.16
C ASN A 277 -18.49 -1.61 -2.63
N VAL A 278 -18.45 -0.38 -2.13
CA VAL A 278 -18.28 -0.08 -0.71
C VAL A 278 -19.63 0.17 -0.04
N LYS A 279 -19.80 -0.42 1.14
CA LYS A 279 -20.97 -0.22 2.00
C LYS A 279 -20.52 0.15 3.42
N PRO A 280 -21.32 0.93 4.17
CA PRO A 280 -21.19 0.99 5.61
C PRO A 280 -21.24 -0.41 6.22
N VAL A 281 -20.47 -0.66 7.28
CA VAL A 281 -20.44 -1.96 7.96
C VAL A 281 -21.83 -2.41 8.43
N SER A 282 -22.69 -1.44 8.79
CA SER A 282 -24.06 -1.65 9.24
C SER A 282 -24.96 -2.35 8.19
N GLU A 283 -24.64 -2.26 6.90
CA GLU A 283 -25.39 -2.94 5.83
C GLU A 283 -24.96 -4.39 5.59
N VAL A 284 -23.78 -4.78 6.06
CA VAL A 284 -23.18 -6.12 5.84
C VAL A 284 -22.91 -6.86 7.14
N GLU A 285 -23.31 -6.28 8.27
CA GLU A 285 -23.15 -6.86 9.59
C GLU A 285 -23.89 -8.19 9.70
N GLY A 286 -23.24 -9.16 10.34
CA GLY A 286 -23.79 -10.50 10.57
C GLY A 286 -23.38 -11.54 9.53
N LEU A 287 -22.74 -11.16 8.43
CA LEU A 287 -22.19 -12.11 7.45
C LEU A 287 -21.07 -12.95 8.08
N GLU A 288 -21.21 -14.27 8.07
CA GLU A 288 -20.21 -15.19 8.60
C GLU A 288 -18.89 -15.10 7.83
N VAL A 289 -17.77 -15.21 8.55
CA VAL A 289 -16.42 -15.23 7.96
C VAL A 289 -15.70 -16.50 8.40
N ASN A 290 -14.83 -17.03 7.53
CA ASN A 290 -14.03 -18.23 7.83
C ASN A 290 -12.56 -17.86 8.07
N GLN A 291 -12.10 -16.79 7.43
CA GLN A 291 -10.74 -16.30 7.56
C GLN A 291 -10.72 -14.78 7.74
N VAL A 292 -9.86 -14.30 8.64
CA VAL A 292 -9.54 -12.89 8.78
C VAL A 292 -8.06 -12.69 8.48
N PHE A 293 -7.73 -11.70 7.64
CA PHE A 293 -6.36 -11.36 7.28
C PHE A 293 -6.03 -9.92 7.69
N LEU A 294 -5.14 -9.78 8.69
CA LEU A 294 -4.51 -8.51 9.08
C LEU A 294 -3.08 -8.48 8.52
N GLY A 295 -2.91 -7.83 7.37
CA GLY A 295 -1.69 -7.86 6.56
C GLY A 295 -1.86 -7.10 5.26
N SER A 296 -0.74 -6.79 4.58
CA SER A 296 -0.59 -6.11 3.27
C SER A 296 0.25 -4.81 3.36
N CYS A 297 0.53 -4.20 2.21
CA CYS A 297 1.02 -2.82 2.11
C CYS A 297 0.01 -1.78 2.59
N THR A 298 -1.29 -2.11 2.58
CA THR A 298 -2.36 -1.18 2.95
C THR A 298 -2.47 -0.99 4.46
N ASN A 299 -2.48 -2.07 5.24
CA ASN A 299 -2.54 -2.04 6.71
C ASN A 299 -1.80 -3.27 7.26
N ALA A 300 -1.00 -3.04 8.30
CA ALA A 300 -0.22 -3.96 9.15
C ALA A 300 1.06 -3.30 9.65
N ARG A 301 1.07 -1.96 9.73
CA ARG A 301 2.09 -1.18 10.41
C ARG A 301 1.84 -1.21 11.91
N VAL A 302 2.73 -0.61 12.69
CA VAL A 302 2.65 -0.76 14.15
C VAL A 302 1.36 -0.16 14.72
N GLU A 303 0.83 0.93 14.15
CA GLU A 303 -0.44 1.49 14.60
C GLU A 303 -1.63 0.54 14.38
N ASP A 304 -1.65 -0.17 13.24
CA ASP A 304 -2.69 -1.15 12.90
C ASP A 304 -2.62 -2.35 13.87
N LEU A 305 -1.40 -2.85 14.12
CA LEU A 305 -1.18 -3.97 15.03
C LEU A 305 -1.55 -3.62 16.48
N ARG A 306 -1.22 -2.41 16.94
CA ARG A 306 -1.61 -1.94 18.28
C ARG A 306 -3.12 -1.86 18.42
N LEU A 307 -3.82 -1.32 17.42
CA LEU A 307 -5.27 -1.22 17.42
C LEU A 307 -5.92 -2.61 17.52
N ALA A 308 -5.51 -3.54 16.65
CA ALA A 308 -6.02 -4.90 16.70
C ALA A 308 -5.69 -5.60 18.03
N ALA A 309 -4.45 -5.49 18.53
CA ALA A 309 -4.05 -6.10 19.81
C ALA A 309 -4.88 -5.57 20.99
N ARG A 310 -5.17 -4.26 21.06
CA ARG A 310 -6.03 -3.68 22.12
C ARG A 310 -7.47 -4.23 22.09
N LEU A 311 -7.95 -4.62 20.91
CA LEU A 311 -9.27 -5.26 20.76
C LEU A 311 -9.22 -6.76 21.09
N LEU A 312 -8.10 -7.44 20.85
CA LEU A 312 -7.97 -8.88 21.04
C LEU A 312 -7.50 -9.28 22.45
N LYS A 313 -6.83 -8.39 23.19
CA LYS A 313 -6.23 -8.68 24.51
C LYS A 313 -7.23 -9.28 25.50
N GLY A 314 -6.93 -10.48 25.97
CA GLY A 314 -7.74 -11.24 26.92
C GLY A 314 -8.98 -11.93 26.32
N ARG A 315 -9.10 -11.94 24.98
CA ARG A 315 -10.20 -12.58 24.25
C ARG A 315 -9.65 -13.72 23.38
N LYS A 316 -10.54 -14.52 22.79
CA LYS A 316 -10.19 -15.61 21.87
C LYS A 316 -10.88 -15.40 20.54
N ILE A 317 -10.17 -15.67 19.44
CA ILE A 317 -10.74 -15.74 18.10
C ILE A 317 -11.86 -16.79 18.08
N HIS A 318 -12.93 -16.52 17.32
CA HIS A 318 -14.05 -17.43 17.16
C HIS A 318 -13.58 -18.80 16.67
N SER A 319 -14.17 -19.90 17.15
CA SER A 319 -13.68 -21.28 16.89
C SER A 319 -13.67 -21.65 15.41
N ASP A 320 -14.55 -21.04 14.62
CA ASP A 320 -14.72 -21.30 13.19
C ASP A 320 -13.93 -20.32 12.31
N VAL A 321 -13.15 -19.41 12.92
CA VAL A 321 -12.34 -18.41 12.22
C VAL A 321 -10.86 -18.67 12.41
N ARG A 322 -10.11 -18.60 11.32
CA ARG A 322 -8.65 -18.45 11.38
C ARG A 322 -8.24 -17.00 11.11
N MET A 323 -7.53 -16.38 12.06
CA MET A 323 -7.01 -15.03 11.88
C MET A 323 -5.51 -15.08 11.61
N LEU A 324 -5.09 -14.62 10.43
CA LEU A 324 -3.69 -14.49 10.04
C LEU A 324 -3.22 -13.06 10.29
N VAL A 325 -2.07 -12.90 10.94
CA VAL A 325 -1.46 -11.60 11.21
C VAL A 325 -0.07 -11.58 10.57
N VAL A 326 0.11 -10.68 9.59
CA VAL A 326 1.35 -10.50 8.84
C VAL A 326 1.86 -9.08 9.06
N PRO A 327 2.82 -8.84 9.96
CA PRO A 327 3.45 -7.53 10.12
C PRO A 327 4.07 -7.02 8.81
N ALA A 328 3.90 -5.73 8.49
CA ALA A 328 4.28 -5.19 7.19
C ALA A 328 5.79 -5.25 6.90
N SER A 329 6.64 -5.28 7.93
CA SER A 329 8.09 -5.43 7.80
C SER A 329 8.70 -6.11 9.02
N ARG A 330 9.97 -6.51 8.91
CA ARG A 330 10.78 -7.02 10.02
C ARG A 330 10.91 -5.98 11.14
N SER A 331 11.05 -4.70 10.78
CA SER A 331 11.18 -3.63 11.76
C SER A 331 9.88 -3.50 12.57
N VAL A 332 8.73 -3.54 11.90
CA VAL A 332 7.40 -3.56 12.53
C VAL A 332 7.20 -4.82 13.36
N TYR A 333 7.60 -6.00 12.87
CA TYR A 333 7.50 -7.24 13.63
C TYR A 333 8.32 -7.14 14.93
N LEU A 334 9.59 -6.75 14.85
CA LEU A 334 10.45 -6.60 16.03
C LEU A 334 9.90 -5.58 17.02
N GLN A 335 9.31 -4.50 16.52
CA GLN A 335 8.64 -3.53 17.37
C GLN A 335 7.41 -4.14 18.07
N ALA A 336 6.53 -4.82 17.33
CA ALA A 336 5.37 -5.50 17.87
C ALA A 336 5.76 -6.58 18.91
N LEU A 337 6.87 -7.27 18.70
CA LEU A 337 7.43 -8.23 19.66
C LEU A 337 7.87 -7.54 20.95
N ARG A 338 8.63 -6.44 20.86
CA ARG A 338 9.12 -5.68 22.02
C ARG A 338 8.00 -5.03 22.82
N GLU A 339 6.91 -4.66 22.15
CA GLU A 339 5.70 -4.09 22.76
C GLU A 339 4.75 -5.14 23.32
N GLY A 340 5.06 -6.44 23.21
CA GLY A 340 4.21 -7.53 23.69
C GLY A 340 2.96 -7.79 22.85
N LEU A 341 2.83 -7.16 21.68
CA LEU A 341 1.66 -7.32 20.80
C LEU A 341 1.60 -8.72 20.19
N VAL A 342 2.77 -9.30 19.90
CA VAL A 342 2.87 -10.67 19.35
C VAL A 342 2.30 -11.70 20.34
N GLU A 343 2.57 -11.53 21.64
CA GLU A 343 2.00 -12.39 22.68
C GLU A 343 0.48 -12.28 22.70
N VAL A 344 -0.07 -11.07 22.65
CA VAL A 344 -1.53 -10.85 22.58
C VAL A 344 -2.16 -11.58 21.40
N PHE A 345 -1.57 -11.51 20.20
CA PHE A 345 -2.10 -12.21 19.03
C PHE A 345 -2.06 -13.72 19.19
N LEU A 346 -0.95 -14.27 19.68
CA LEU A 346 -0.81 -15.72 19.92
C LEU A 346 -1.77 -16.21 21.00
N GLU A 347 -1.89 -15.47 22.11
CA GLU A 347 -2.85 -15.75 23.17
C GLU A 347 -4.29 -15.69 22.67
N ALA A 348 -4.63 -14.76 21.77
CA ALA A 348 -5.96 -14.72 21.16
C ALA A 348 -6.25 -15.93 20.25
N GLY A 349 -5.22 -16.63 19.77
CA GLY A 349 -5.33 -17.75 18.84
C GLY A 349 -5.06 -17.37 17.37
N CYS A 350 -4.45 -16.21 17.12
CA CYS A 350 -4.05 -15.80 15.77
C CYS A 350 -2.83 -16.59 15.28
N ILE A 351 -2.73 -16.75 13.96
CA ILE A 351 -1.56 -17.30 13.29
C ILE A 351 -0.62 -16.14 12.90
N MET A 352 0.49 -16.02 13.61
CA MET A 352 1.56 -15.08 13.25
C MET A 352 2.33 -15.59 12.03
N CYS A 353 2.46 -14.73 11.03
CA CYS A 353 3.12 -15.03 9.77
C CYS A 353 4.35 -14.13 9.53
N ASN A 354 5.27 -14.58 8.69
CA ASN A 354 6.49 -13.83 8.36
C ASN A 354 6.16 -12.54 7.61
N PRO A 355 6.95 -11.45 7.78
CA PRO A 355 6.74 -10.21 7.02
C PRO A 355 6.74 -10.43 5.51
N GLY A 356 5.74 -9.88 4.83
CA GLY A 356 5.51 -10.00 3.38
C GLY A 356 4.07 -9.70 3.02
N CYS A 357 3.65 -10.03 1.79
CA CYS A 357 2.26 -9.84 1.33
C CYS A 357 1.29 -10.92 1.84
N GLY A 358 1.80 -12.02 2.39
CA GLY A 358 1.01 -13.15 2.88
C GLY A 358 0.05 -13.70 1.83
N VAL A 359 -1.24 -13.83 2.18
CA VAL A 359 -2.26 -14.37 1.28
C VAL A 359 -2.75 -13.36 0.22
N CYS A 360 -2.37 -12.08 0.30
CA CYS A 360 -2.90 -11.00 -0.55
C CYS A 360 -2.87 -11.28 -2.07
N VAL A 361 -1.90 -12.08 -2.52
CA VAL A 361 -1.71 -12.45 -3.93
C VAL A 361 -2.08 -13.90 -4.26
N GLY A 362 -2.54 -14.66 -3.26
CA GLY A 362 -3.05 -16.01 -3.45
C GLY A 362 -2.01 -17.11 -3.69
N GLY A 363 -0.74 -16.85 -3.39
CA GLY A 363 0.36 -17.79 -3.61
C GLY A 363 0.86 -18.56 -2.39
N HIS A 364 0.52 -18.14 -1.16
CA HIS A 364 1.11 -18.68 0.08
C HIS A 364 0.31 -18.32 1.36
N GLN A 365 0.71 -18.92 2.49
CA GLN A 365 0.38 -18.63 3.91
C GLN A 365 -1.07 -18.81 4.37
N GLY A 366 -2.07 -18.77 3.48
CA GLY A 366 -3.48 -18.88 3.92
C GLY A 366 -4.51 -18.87 2.80
N VAL A 367 -4.20 -19.47 1.65
CA VAL A 367 -5.12 -19.54 0.50
C VAL A 367 -6.46 -20.13 0.96
N PRO A 368 -7.59 -19.43 0.77
CA PRO A 368 -8.90 -19.92 1.18
C PRO A 368 -9.37 -21.10 0.32
N ALA A 369 -10.23 -21.94 0.89
CA ALA A 369 -10.92 -23.02 0.19
C ALA A 369 -12.15 -22.49 -0.56
N PRO A 370 -12.70 -23.28 -1.51
CA PRO A 370 -13.97 -22.96 -2.16
C PRO A 370 -15.11 -22.71 -1.17
N GLY A 371 -15.87 -21.64 -1.37
CA GLY A 371 -17.00 -21.25 -0.53
C GLY A 371 -16.63 -20.54 0.77
N GLU A 372 -15.34 -20.31 1.04
CA GLU A 372 -14.94 -19.55 2.22
C GLU A 372 -15.02 -18.04 2.01
N VAL A 373 -15.43 -17.34 3.06
CA VAL A 373 -15.46 -15.89 3.15
C VAL A 373 -14.23 -15.39 3.92
N VAL A 374 -13.48 -14.48 3.30
CA VAL A 374 -12.30 -13.83 3.87
C VAL A 374 -12.58 -12.36 4.14
N LEU A 375 -12.37 -11.89 5.36
CA LEU A 375 -12.31 -10.46 5.67
C LEU A 375 -10.85 -10.00 5.76
N SER A 376 -10.45 -9.06 4.90
CA SER A 376 -9.07 -8.72 4.65
C SER A 376 -8.79 -7.23 4.85
N THR A 377 -7.64 -6.91 5.43
CA THR A 377 -7.12 -5.52 5.46
C THR A 377 -6.29 -5.16 4.23
N SER A 378 -6.30 -6.02 3.20
CA SER A 378 -5.62 -5.75 1.93
C SER A 378 -6.40 -4.76 1.04
N ASN A 379 -5.93 -4.54 -0.19
CA ASN A 379 -6.46 -3.55 -1.13
C ASN A 379 -7.35 -4.12 -2.24
N ARG A 380 -7.41 -5.45 -2.45
CA ARG A 380 -8.11 -6.04 -3.59
C ARG A 380 -8.96 -7.24 -3.21
N ASN A 381 -10.16 -7.30 -3.78
CA ASN A 381 -11.17 -8.34 -3.56
C ASN A 381 -11.70 -8.97 -4.86
N PHE A 382 -10.94 -8.90 -5.94
CA PHE A 382 -11.32 -9.53 -7.22
C PHE A 382 -11.43 -11.06 -7.07
N VAL A 383 -12.26 -11.67 -7.92
CA VAL A 383 -12.39 -13.13 -8.00
C VAL A 383 -11.01 -13.79 -8.18
N GLY A 384 -10.69 -14.77 -7.34
CA GLY A 384 -9.42 -15.48 -7.40
C GLY A 384 -8.22 -14.70 -6.85
N ARG A 385 -8.41 -13.50 -6.29
CA ARG A 385 -7.30 -12.65 -5.81
C ARG A 385 -6.44 -13.35 -4.76
N MET A 386 -7.07 -14.10 -3.88
CA MET A 386 -6.39 -14.90 -2.85
C MET A 386 -6.17 -16.36 -3.26
N GLY A 387 -6.22 -16.67 -4.56
CA GLY A 387 -5.90 -17.98 -5.13
C GLY A 387 -7.14 -18.77 -5.54
N CYS A 388 -8.09 -18.98 -4.61
CA CYS A 388 -9.35 -19.66 -4.92
C CYS A 388 -10.36 -18.71 -5.56
N ALA A 389 -10.90 -19.09 -6.73
CA ALA A 389 -11.90 -18.31 -7.45
C ALA A 389 -13.31 -18.38 -6.83
N GLU A 390 -13.58 -19.39 -6.01
CA GLU A 390 -14.85 -19.60 -5.32
C GLU A 390 -14.87 -19.00 -3.91
N ALA A 391 -13.78 -18.35 -3.48
CA ALA A 391 -13.71 -17.63 -2.21
C ALA A 391 -14.17 -16.18 -2.39
N GLU A 392 -14.89 -15.67 -1.40
CA GLU A 392 -15.36 -14.28 -1.37
C GLU A 392 -14.47 -13.45 -0.46
N ILE A 393 -14.03 -12.29 -0.93
CA ILE A 393 -13.08 -11.43 -0.20
C ILE A 393 -13.76 -10.10 0.10
N TYR A 394 -13.84 -9.74 1.37
CA TYR A 394 -14.32 -8.45 1.86
C TYR A 394 -13.13 -7.63 2.33
N LEU A 395 -13.09 -6.33 2.04
CA LEU A 395 -12.02 -5.45 2.51
C LEU A 395 -12.52 -4.56 3.63
N ALA A 396 -11.77 -4.47 4.72
CA ALA A 396 -12.13 -3.62 5.86
C ALA A 396 -10.89 -3.08 6.58
N SER A 397 -11.12 -2.21 7.56
CA SER A 397 -10.08 -1.71 8.45
C SER A 397 -9.59 -2.76 9.45
N PRO A 398 -8.40 -2.56 10.06
CA PRO A 398 -7.91 -3.42 11.15
C PRO A 398 -8.87 -3.53 12.34
N ALA A 399 -9.62 -2.45 12.66
CA ALA A 399 -10.61 -2.48 13.74
C ALA A 399 -11.75 -3.45 13.42
N THR A 400 -12.40 -3.28 12.25
CA THR A 400 -13.47 -4.15 11.77
C THR A 400 -12.98 -5.59 11.63
N ALA A 401 -11.78 -5.80 11.10
CA ALA A 401 -11.17 -7.13 10.98
C ALA A 401 -10.98 -7.82 12.33
N ALA A 402 -10.36 -7.14 13.31
CA ALA A 402 -10.10 -7.69 14.63
C ALA A 402 -11.39 -8.07 15.37
N VAL A 403 -12.39 -7.19 15.35
CA VAL A 403 -13.68 -7.46 15.99
C VAL A 403 -14.42 -8.61 15.29
N SER A 404 -14.43 -8.64 13.97
CA SER A 404 -15.09 -9.71 13.21
C SER A 404 -14.43 -11.07 13.44
N ALA A 405 -13.12 -11.11 13.70
CA ALA A 405 -12.42 -12.33 14.07
C ALA A 405 -12.86 -12.88 15.43
N LEU A 406 -13.25 -12.01 16.38
CA LEU A 406 -13.77 -12.42 17.68
C LEU A 406 -15.20 -12.96 17.59
N THR A 407 -16.02 -12.41 16.70
CA THR A 407 -17.46 -12.72 16.61
C THR A 407 -17.81 -13.79 15.58
N GLY A 408 -16.90 -14.15 14.68
CA GLY A 408 -17.17 -15.11 13.62
C GLY A 408 -17.89 -14.53 12.41
N LYS A 409 -18.13 -13.21 12.40
CA LYS A 409 -18.93 -12.53 11.38
C LYS A 409 -18.54 -11.07 11.24
N ILE A 410 -18.79 -10.47 10.07
CA ILE A 410 -18.59 -9.02 9.88
C ILE A 410 -19.37 -8.25 10.94
N THR A 411 -18.67 -7.40 11.71
CA THR A 411 -19.22 -6.74 12.89
C THR A 411 -18.70 -5.30 12.98
N ASP A 412 -19.57 -4.36 13.37
CA ASP A 412 -19.19 -2.97 13.60
C ASP A 412 -18.29 -2.82 14.84
N PRO A 413 -17.08 -2.24 14.72
CA PRO A 413 -16.18 -2.04 15.86
C PRO A 413 -16.59 -0.91 16.82
N THR A 414 -17.50 0.01 16.46
CA THR A 414 -17.78 1.26 17.19
C THR A 414 -18.25 1.04 18.65
N GLY A 415 -18.91 -0.09 18.94
CA GLY A 415 -19.34 -0.46 20.29
C GLY A 415 -18.28 -1.15 21.15
N TRP A 416 -17.12 -1.48 20.60
CA TRP A 416 -16.12 -2.32 21.26
C TRP A 416 -15.18 -1.51 22.14
N ARG A 417 -15.01 -1.99 23.38
CA ARG A 417 -14.05 -1.40 24.32
C ARG A 417 -12.66 -1.99 24.08
N GLU A 418 -11.69 -1.10 23.86
CA GLU A 418 -10.27 -1.41 23.95
C GLU A 418 -9.92 -1.77 25.39
N THR A 419 -9.21 -2.88 25.60
CA THR A 419 -8.62 -3.21 26.90
C THR A 419 -7.35 -2.38 27.07
N ARG A 420 -7.27 -1.60 28.16
CA ARG A 420 -6.11 -0.76 28.49
C ARG A 420 -4.83 -1.57 28.72
#